data_AF-A0A1J3DSS0-F1
#
_entry.id   AF-A0A1J3DSS0-F1
#
_cell.length_a   1.000
_cell.length_b   1.000
_cell.length_c   1.000
_cell.angle_alpha   90.00
_cell.angle_beta   90.00
_cell.angle_gamma   90.00
#
_symmetry.space_group_name_H-M   'P 1'
#
loop_
_entity.id
_entity.type
_entity.pdbx_description
1 polymer ?
#
loop_
_entity_poly.entity_id
_entity_poly.type
_entity_poly.pdbx_seq_one_letter_code
_entity_poly.pdbx_strand_id
1 'polypeptide(L)'
;LILSESKAQQKEAHTCSKITQIIPKMIRRFTTQIFKSSPMVKKAVLIGINYTGTEGELRGCVNDVKRMHKCLVERFGFSEENITQLIDTDKSKTQPTGKNIRHALSELVGSANSGDVLFVHYSG
;
A
#
# COMPACT_ATOMS: atom_id res chain seq x y z
N LEU A 1 -15.38 2.58 -12.37
CA LEU A 1 -14.93 2.82 -10.98
C LEU A 1 -13.58 3.53 -10.92
N ILE A 2 -12.54 3.10 -11.67
CA ILE A 2 -11.24 3.81 -11.70
C ILE A 2 -11.33 5.21 -12.36
N LEU A 3 -12.25 5.41 -13.33
CA LEU A 3 -12.46 6.71 -14.00
C LEU A 3 -13.27 7.73 -13.17
N SER A 4 -13.96 7.31 -12.11
CA SER A 4 -14.74 8.22 -11.25
C SER A 4 -13.90 8.88 -10.16
N GLU A 5 -12.87 8.19 -9.65
CA GLU A 5 -11.96 8.71 -8.63
C GLU A 5 -11.03 9.81 -9.19
N SER A 6 -10.56 9.64 -10.43
CA SER A 6 -9.74 10.64 -11.14
C SER A 6 -10.46 12.00 -11.31
N LYS A 7 -11.77 11.98 -11.56
CA LYS A 7 -12.57 13.20 -11.69
C LYS A 7 -12.81 13.87 -10.34
N ALA A 8 -12.93 13.13 -9.25
CA ALA A 8 -13.08 13.68 -7.90
C ALA A 8 -11.79 14.39 -7.45
N GLN A 9 -10.63 13.78 -7.66
CA GLN A 9 -9.33 14.36 -7.35
C GLN A 9 -9.03 15.62 -8.18
N GLN A 10 -9.41 15.63 -9.47
CA GLN A 10 -9.29 16.84 -10.31
C GLN A 10 -10.24 17.95 -9.86
N LYS A 11 -11.43 17.62 -9.38
CA LYS A 11 -12.41 18.61 -8.92
C LYS A 11 -11.99 19.27 -7.60
N GLU A 12 -11.40 18.50 -6.68
CA GLU A 12 -10.81 19.01 -5.43
C GLU A 12 -9.61 19.92 -5.70
N ALA A 13 -8.68 19.50 -6.56
CA ALA A 13 -7.53 20.31 -6.96
C ALA A 13 -7.94 21.63 -7.65
N HIS A 14 -8.97 21.58 -8.51
CA HIS A 14 -9.47 22.75 -9.21
C HIS A 14 -10.24 23.72 -8.28
N THR A 15 -10.93 23.19 -7.27
CA THR A 15 -11.63 24.02 -6.26
C THR A 15 -10.62 24.69 -5.32
N CYS A 16 -9.57 23.97 -4.91
CA CYS A 16 -8.48 24.51 -4.09
C CYS A 16 -7.70 25.61 -4.82
N SER A 17 -7.44 25.45 -6.11
CA SER A 17 -6.78 26.47 -6.95
C SER A 17 -7.58 27.77 -7.02
N LYS A 18 -8.92 27.70 -7.14
CA LYS A 18 -9.79 28.88 -7.17
C LYS A 18 -9.88 29.61 -5.82
N ILE A 19 -9.93 28.88 -4.71
CA ILE A 19 -9.93 29.47 -3.35
C ILE A 19 -8.62 30.22 -3.08
N THR A 20 -7.49 29.71 -3.60
CA THR A 20 -6.16 30.32 -3.40
C THR A 20 -5.99 31.67 -4.12
N GLN A 21 -6.80 31.96 -5.15
CA GLN A 21 -6.74 33.22 -5.92
C GLN A 21 -7.49 34.39 -5.27
N ILE A 22 -8.38 34.14 -4.32
CA ILE A 22 -9.21 35.17 -3.65
C ILE A 22 -8.58 35.66 -2.34
N ILE A 23 -7.61 34.90 -1.81
CA ILE A 23 -6.97 35.17 -0.53
C ILE A 23 -5.87 36.24 -0.68
N PRO A 24 -5.85 37.30 0.16
CA PRO A 24 -4.84 38.36 0.08
C PRO A 24 -3.42 37.80 0.19
N LYS A 25 -2.47 38.40 -0.53
CA LYS A 25 -1.06 37.95 -0.65
C LYS A 25 -0.37 37.62 0.69
N MET A 26 -0.81 38.24 1.80
CA MET A 26 -0.28 38.04 3.14
C MET A 26 -0.70 36.69 3.77
N ILE A 27 -1.95 36.26 3.54
CA ILE A 27 -2.49 34.97 4.03
C ILE A 27 -2.05 33.82 3.12
N ARG A 28 -1.76 34.10 1.84
CA ARG A 28 -1.23 33.12 0.88
C ARG A 28 0.06 32.43 1.37
N ARG A 29 0.96 33.14 2.07
CA ARG A 29 2.16 32.50 2.67
C ARG A 29 1.81 31.55 3.82
N PHE A 30 0.73 31.82 4.56
CA PHE A 30 0.28 30.99 5.67
C PHE A 30 -0.52 29.76 5.19
N THR A 31 -1.38 29.90 4.18
CA THR A 31 -2.21 28.78 3.68
C THR A 31 -1.43 27.80 2.81
N THR A 32 -0.43 28.25 2.04
CA THR A 32 0.41 27.35 1.24
C THR A 32 1.34 26.49 2.10
N GLN A 33 1.63 26.90 3.35
CA GLN A 33 2.45 26.13 4.28
C GLN A 33 1.67 24.98 4.96
N ILE A 34 0.33 25.04 5.00
CA ILE A 34 -0.52 24.09 5.74
C ILE A 34 -0.87 22.83 4.92
N PHE A 35 -0.74 22.85 3.58
CA PHE A 35 -1.05 21.71 2.72
C PHE A 35 0.13 21.28 1.84
N LYS A 36 1.33 21.09 2.41
CA LYS A 36 2.29 20.16 1.79
C LYS A 36 1.74 18.75 2.00
N SER A 37 0.89 18.29 1.08
CA SER A 37 0.50 16.89 1.03
C SER A 37 1.75 16.06 0.78
N SER A 38 2.22 15.33 1.79
CA SER A 38 3.19 14.26 1.60
C SER A 38 2.69 13.37 0.44
N PRO A 39 3.55 12.95 -0.50
CA PRO A 39 3.12 12.09 -1.58
C PRO A 39 2.51 10.81 -0.98
N MET A 40 1.27 10.49 -1.39
CA MET A 40 0.57 9.28 -1.00
C MET A 40 1.44 8.06 -1.27
N VAL A 41 1.68 7.23 -0.25
CA VAL A 41 2.46 6.00 -0.40
C VAL A 41 1.52 4.80 -0.41
N LYS A 42 1.83 3.83 -1.28
CA LYS A 42 1.14 2.55 -1.37
C LYS A 42 2.03 1.46 -0.79
N LYS A 43 1.57 0.77 0.26
CA LYS A 43 2.33 -0.25 0.99
C LYS A 43 1.54 -1.55 1.07
N ALA A 44 2.22 -2.69 0.96
CA ALA A 44 1.56 -3.98 1.04
C ALA A 44 2.31 -5.02 1.85
N VAL A 45 1.56 -5.94 2.47
CA VAL A 45 2.07 -7.18 3.06
C VAL A 45 1.36 -8.35 2.38
N LEU A 46 2.14 -9.26 1.77
CA LEU A 46 1.63 -10.45 1.09
C LEU A 46 2.15 -11.71 1.79
N ILE A 47 1.24 -12.59 2.18
CA ILE A 47 1.52 -13.78 2.98
C ILE A 47 1.01 -15.01 2.23
N GLY A 48 1.90 -15.93 1.91
CA GLY A 48 1.59 -17.15 1.17
C GLY A 48 2.17 -18.36 1.87
N ILE A 49 1.32 -19.25 2.38
CA ILE A 49 1.73 -20.40 3.18
C ILE A 49 1.26 -21.67 2.49
N ASN A 50 2.19 -22.54 2.09
CA ASN A 50 1.90 -23.84 1.52
C ASN A 50 1.97 -24.98 2.55
N TYR A 51 2.44 -24.72 3.77
CA TYR A 51 2.67 -25.74 4.81
C TYR A 51 3.48 -26.93 4.31
N THR A 52 4.52 -26.67 3.51
CA THR A 52 5.32 -27.71 2.84
C THR A 52 5.90 -28.70 3.86
N GLY A 53 5.67 -30.01 3.63
CA GLY A 53 6.14 -31.08 4.51
C GLY A 53 5.25 -31.35 5.72
N THR A 54 4.01 -30.83 5.73
CA THR A 54 2.99 -31.15 6.75
C THR A 54 1.82 -31.93 6.14
N GLU A 55 0.94 -32.49 6.97
CA GLU A 55 -0.29 -33.15 6.49
C GLU A 55 -1.27 -32.20 5.80
N GLY A 56 -1.18 -30.88 6.07
CA GLY A 56 -2.01 -29.83 5.50
C GLY A 56 -1.40 -29.13 4.30
N GLU A 57 -0.47 -29.77 3.58
CA GLU A 57 0.26 -29.12 2.48
C GLU A 57 -0.66 -28.63 1.33
N LEU A 58 -0.46 -27.38 0.94
CA LEU A 58 -1.11 -26.69 -0.17
C LEU A 58 -0.10 -26.40 -1.29
N ARG A 59 -0.59 -26.12 -2.50
CA ARG A 59 0.26 -25.91 -3.69
C ARG A 59 0.04 -24.58 -4.41
N GLY A 60 -0.98 -23.81 -4.02
CA GLY A 60 -1.40 -22.60 -4.72
C GLY A 60 -0.95 -21.29 -4.09
N CYS A 61 -0.79 -21.26 -2.77
CA CYS A 61 -0.82 -20.01 -2.00
C CYS A 61 0.38 -19.11 -2.28
N VAL A 62 1.57 -19.69 -2.45
CA VAL A 62 2.76 -18.93 -2.88
C VAL A 62 2.61 -18.38 -4.30
N ASN A 63 1.95 -19.11 -5.20
CA ASN A 63 1.67 -18.61 -6.54
C ASN A 63 0.64 -17.47 -6.52
N ASP A 64 -0.36 -17.53 -5.64
CA ASP A 64 -1.35 -16.47 -5.47
C ASP A 64 -0.70 -15.17 -5.02
N VAL A 65 0.22 -15.23 -4.04
CA VAL A 65 1.03 -14.09 -3.62
C VAL A 65 1.89 -13.54 -4.75
N LYS A 66 2.57 -14.39 -5.53
CA LYS A 66 3.40 -13.95 -6.67
C LYS A 66 2.56 -13.24 -7.74
N ARG A 67 1.36 -13.74 -8.03
CA ARG A 67 0.42 -13.10 -8.97
C ARG A 67 -0.08 -11.77 -8.42
N MET A 68 -0.41 -11.71 -7.13
CA MET A 68 -0.85 -10.48 -6.49
C MET A 68 0.25 -9.44 -6.47
N HIS A 69 1.50 -9.82 -6.17
CA HIS A 69 2.66 -8.92 -6.25
C HIS A 69 2.76 -8.25 -7.62
N LYS A 70 2.77 -9.04 -8.70
CA LYS A 70 2.81 -8.50 -10.07
C LYS A 70 1.63 -7.57 -10.35
N CYS A 71 0.43 -7.96 -9.93
CA CYS A 71 -0.76 -7.13 -10.10
C CYS A 71 -0.63 -5.77 -9.39
N LEU A 72 -0.13 -5.75 -8.15
CA LEU A 72 0.07 -4.53 -7.37
C LEU A 72 1.09 -3.59 -8.01
N VAL A 73 2.20 -4.14 -8.50
CA VAL A 73 3.25 -3.36 -9.17
C VAL A 73 2.75 -2.86 -10.53
N GLU A 74 2.37 -3.76 -11.42
CA GLU A 74 2.10 -3.46 -12.83
C GLU A 74 0.80 -2.68 -13.04
N ARG A 75 -0.25 -2.95 -12.23
CA ARG A 75 -1.59 -2.39 -12.44
C ARG A 75 -1.96 -1.32 -11.43
N PHE A 76 -1.53 -1.48 -10.19
CA PHE A 76 -1.90 -0.57 -9.11
C PHE A 76 -0.79 0.41 -8.72
N GLY A 77 0.40 0.30 -9.34
CA GLY A 77 1.51 1.24 -9.15
C GLY A 77 2.06 1.23 -7.73
N PHE A 78 2.10 0.06 -7.08
CA PHE A 78 2.87 -0.12 -5.85
C PHE A 78 4.35 -0.22 -6.20
N SER A 79 5.20 0.44 -5.41
CA SER A 79 6.64 0.28 -5.54
C SER A 79 7.08 -1.04 -4.91
N GLU A 80 8.01 -1.76 -5.55
CA GLU A 80 8.47 -3.07 -5.04
C GLU A 80 9.07 -2.97 -3.63
N GLU A 81 9.78 -1.89 -3.32
CA GLU A 81 10.36 -1.64 -2.00
C GLU A 81 9.32 -1.45 -0.89
N ASN A 82 8.07 -1.13 -1.25
CA ASN A 82 6.97 -0.96 -0.31
C ASN A 82 6.09 -2.22 -0.19
N ILE A 83 6.49 -3.34 -0.81
CA ILE A 83 5.79 -4.61 -0.70
C ILE A 83 6.63 -5.60 0.11
N THR A 84 6.15 -5.96 1.29
CA THR A 84 6.73 -7.03 2.10
C THR A 84 6.08 -8.36 1.75
N GLN A 85 6.88 -9.39 1.47
CA GLN A 85 6.40 -10.75 1.16
C GLN A 85 6.90 -11.75 2.19
N LEU A 86 6.01 -12.61 2.68
CA LEU A 86 6.32 -13.73 3.57
C LEU A 86 5.84 -15.04 2.92
N ILE A 87 6.77 -15.95 2.62
CA ILE A 87 6.49 -17.24 1.98
C ILE A 87 7.31 -18.36 2.62
N ASP A 88 6.75 -19.56 2.70
CA ASP A 88 7.36 -20.72 3.38
C ASP A 88 8.14 -21.66 2.45
N THR A 89 7.96 -21.55 1.12
CA THR A 89 8.66 -22.40 0.15
C THR A 89 10.09 -21.95 -0.17
N ASP A 90 10.53 -20.78 0.30
CA ASP A 90 11.85 -20.21 0.04
C ASP A 90 12.53 -19.80 1.36
N LYS A 91 13.56 -20.56 1.77
CA LYS A 91 14.28 -20.32 3.03
C LYS A 91 15.12 -19.04 3.03
N SER A 92 15.40 -18.45 1.86
CA SER A 92 16.10 -17.16 1.78
C SER A 92 15.18 -15.98 2.11
N LYS A 93 13.87 -16.20 2.16
CA LYS A 93 12.84 -15.20 2.46
C LYS A 93 12.41 -15.28 3.92
N THR A 94 11.83 -14.17 4.39
CA THR A 94 11.20 -14.10 5.70
C THR A 94 10.08 -15.14 5.79
N GLN A 95 10.25 -16.10 6.70
CA GLN A 95 9.27 -17.16 6.90
C GLN A 95 7.96 -16.60 7.48
N PRO A 96 6.78 -17.09 7.05
CA PRO A 96 5.47 -16.63 7.51
C PRO A 96 5.10 -17.22 8.88
N THR A 97 6.01 -17.12 9.86
CA THR A 97 5.70 -17.49 11.24
C THR A 97 4.75 -16.47 11.87
N GLY A 98 3.99 -16.86 12.89
CA GLY A 98 3.10 -15.93 13.60
C GLY A 98 3.82 -14.68 14.13
N LYS A 99 5.07 -14.82 14.59
CA LYS A 99 5.92 -13.70 15.00
C LYS A 99 6.17 -12.73 13.84
N ASN A 100 6.57 -13.25 12.68
CA ASN A 100 6.95 -12.43 11.53
C ASN A 100 5.72 -11.77 10.87
N ILE A 101 4.61 -12.49 10.77
CA ILE A 101 3.34 -11.94 10.26
C ILE A 101 2.88 -10.79 11.17
N ARG A 102 2.88 -10.99 12.49
CA ARG A 102 2.48 -9.95 13.44
C ARG A 102 3.38 -8.72 13.33
N HIS A 103 4.69 -8.91 13.22
CA HIS A 103 5.64 -7.82 13.05
C HIS A 103 5.39 -7.07 11.73
N ALA A 104 5.28 -7.76 10.60
CA ALA A 104 5.03 -7.14 9.30
C ALA A 104 3.73 -6.31 9.26
N LEU A 105 2.65 -6.82 9.87
CA LEU A 105 1.39 -6.08 9.98
C LEU A 105 1.52 -4.86 10.91
N SER A 106 2.27 -4.99 12.00
CA SER A 106 2.51 -3.87 12.92
C SER A 106 3.31 -2.75 12.24
N GLU A 107 4.33 -3.09 11.47
CA GLU A 107 5.12 -2.12 10.68
C GLU A 107 4.30 -1.47 9.57
N LEU A 108 3.44 -2.23 8.88
CA LEU A 108 2.56 -1.72 7.84
C LEU A 108 1.63 -0.63 8.39
N VAL A 109 0.97 -0.90 9.52
CA VAL A 109 0.04 0.04 10.15
C VAL A 109 0.78 1.16 10.87
N GLY A 110 1.88 0.85 11.56
CA GLY A 110 2.65 1.83 12.34
C GLY A 110 3.35 2.88 11.48
N SER A 111 3.66 2.57 10.23
CA SER A 111 4.28 3.51 9.28
C SER A 111 3.28 4.24 8.37
N ALA A 112 1.98 4.05 8.58
CA ALA A 112 0.94 4.62 7.73
C ALA A 112 0.66 6.09 8.06
N ASN A 113 0.51 6.91 7.02
CA ASN A 113 0.07 8.30 7.13
C ASN A 113 -1.33 8.48 6.54
N SER A 114 -1.99 9.57 6.92
CA SER A 114 -3.27 9.95 6.31
C SER A 114 -3.14 10.08 4.79
N GLY A 115 -3.98 9.37 4.07
CA GLY A 115 -3.99 9.33 2.60
C GLY A 115 -3.18 8.20 1.99
N ASP A 116 -2.38 7.45 2.76
CA ASP A 116 -1.70 6.24 2.27
C ASP A 116 -2.70 5.14 1.92
N VAL A 117 -2.28 4.23 1.03
CA VAL A 117 -3.03 3.01 0.69
C VAL A 117 -2.29 1.81 1.24
N LEU A 118 -2.92 1.08 2.15
CA LEU A 118 -2.38 -0.16 2.70
C LEU A 118 -3.13 -1.35 2.12
N PHE A 119 -2.40 -2.38 1.72
CA PHE A 119 -2.98 -3.61 1.17
C PHE A 119 -2.42 -4.84 1.89
N VAL A 120 -3.30 -5.78 2.23
CA VAL A 120 -2.91 -7.07 2.82
C VAL A 120 -3.54 -8.18 2.01
N HIS A 121 -2.73 -9.16 1.64
CA HIS A 121 -3.22 -10.39 1.03
C HIS A 121 -2.65 -11.60 1.78
N TYR A 122 -3.53 -12.50 2.17
CA TYR A 122 -3.21 -13.77 2.79
C TYR A 122 -3.76 -14.90 1.93
N SER A 123 -2.93 -15.91 1.71
CA SER A 123 -3.33 -17.20 1.16
C SER A 123 -2.63 -18.31 1.95
N GLY A 124 -3.40 -19.28 2.41
CA GLY A 124 -3.00 -20.45 3.18
C GLY A 124 -4.24 -21.23 3.56
#